data_AF-A0A3D5UIM8-F1
#
_entry.id   AF-A0A3D5UIM8-F1
#
_cell.length_a   1.000
_cell.length_b   1.000
_cell.length_c   1.000
_cell.angle_alpha   90.00
_cell.angle_beta   90.00
_cell.angle_gamma   90.00
#
_symmetry.space_group_name_H-M   'P 1'
#
loop_
_entity.id
_entity.type
_entity.pdbx_description
1 polymer ?
#
loop_
_entity_poly.entity_id
_entity_poly.type
_entity_poly.pdbx_seq_one_letter_code
_entity_poly.pdbx_strand_id
1 'polypeptide(L)' 'MYTWTYCSFCKRAKHLLEDLGLSYEEIPIDNDDQKKQELIAQTDHYTVPYVFIDGEFVGGYTELKQKMDAETR' A
#
# COMPACT_ATOMS: atom_id res chain seq x y z
N MET A 1 -0.47 -5.51 0.26
CA MET A 1 0.06 -4.21 -0.23
C MET A 1 1.20 -4.47 -1.21
N TYR A 2 1.22 -3.71 -2.30
CA TYR A 2 2.30 -3.79 -3.29
C TYR A 2 3.31 -2.67 -3.07
N THR A 3 4.59 -3.03 -3.05
CA THR A 3 5.66 -2.10 -2.66
C THR A 3 6.88 -2.19 -3.57
N TRP A 4 7.76 -1.20 -3.43
CA TRP A 4 9.13 -1.30 -3.90
C TRP A 4 10.09 -1.45 -2.73
N THR A 5 11.08 -2.32 -2.94
CA THR A 5 12.15 -2.66 -2.02
C THR A 5 12.91 -1.41 -1.61
N TYR A 6 13.08 -0.46 -2.54
CA TYR A 6 13.74 0.81 -2.31
C TYR A 6 12.76 2.00 -2.25
N CYS A 7 11.76 1.94 -1.37
CA CYS A 7 10.83 3.05 -1.17
C CYS A 7 10.63 3.42 0.31
N SER A 8 10.94 4.69 0.63
CA SER A 8 10.78 5.24 1.99
C SER A 8 9.32 5.28 2.46
N PHE A 9 8.36 5.51 1.55
CA PHE A 9 6.94 5.52 1.87
C PHE A 9 6.40 4.13 2.16
N CYS A 10 6.89 3.11 1.44
CA CYS A 10 6.52 1.72 1.70
C CYS A 10 6.94 1.30 3.13
N LYS A 11 8.16 1.66 3.56
CA LYS A 11 8.62 1.39 4.93
C LYS A 11 7.73 2.05 5.99
N ARG A 12 7.29 3.29 5.76
CA ARG A 12 6.40 4.00 6.69
C ARG A 12 5.01 3.34 6.76
N ALA A 13 4.46 2.91 5.63
CA ALA A 13 3.18 2.21 5.58
C ALA A 13 3.21 0.91 6.40
N LYS A 14 4.27 0.11 6.26
CA LYS A 14 4.50 -1.10 7.05
C LYS A 14 4.55 -0.80 8.54
N HIS A 15 5.40 0.16 8.93
CA HIS A 15 5.53 0.56 10.33
C HIS A 15 4.20 0.99 10.94
N LEU A 16 3.37 1.72 10.18
CA LEU A 16 2.04 2.10 10.65
C LEU A 16 1.15 0.88 10.92
N LEU A 17 1.15 -0.10 10.02
CA LEU A 17 0.37 -1.34 10.18
C LEU A 17 0.91 -2.19 11.35
N GLU A 18 2.23 -2.26 11.51
CA GLU A 18 2.88 -2.94 12.64
C GLU A 18 2.57 -2.28 13.99
N ASP A 19 2.58 -0.94 14.05
CA ASP A 19 2.23 -0.18 15.25
C ASP A 19 0.78 -0.42 15.69
N LEU A 20 -0.11 -0.55 14.71
CA LEU A 20 -1.52 -0.92 14.93
C LEU A 20 -1.73 -2.41 15.22
N GLY A 21 -0.69 -3.24 15.11
CA GLY A 21 -0.76 -4.68 15.29
C GLY A 21 -1.57 -5.39 14.19
N LEU A 22 -1.69 -4.79 13.01
CA LEU A 22 -2.44 -5.32 11.88
C LEU A 22 -1.55 -6.22 11.02
N SER A 23 -2.06 -7.40 10.70
CA SER A 23 -1.42 -8.29 9.71
C SER A 23 -1.54 -7.69 8.31
N TYR A 24 -0.43 -7.66 7.59
CA TYR A 24 -0.39 -7.23 6.20
C TYR A 24 0.49 -8.16 5.37
N GLU A 25 0.14 -8.28 4.09
CA GLU A 25 0.97 -8.98 3.12
C GLU A 25 1.73 -7.98 2.27
N GLU A 26 3.04 -8.16 2.13
CA GLU A 26 3.88 -7.34 1.26
C GLU A 26 4.25 -8.11 0.00
N ILE A 27 3.95 -7.51 -1.16
CA ILE A 27 4.32 -8.06 -2.46
C ILE A 27 5.25 -7.05 -3.15
N PRO A 28 6.56 -7.30 -3.23
CA PRO A 28 7.50 -6.44 -3.94
C PRO A 28 7.31 -6.58 -5.45
N ILE A 29 7.21 -5.44 -6.15
CA ILE A 29 7.00 -5.37 -7.60
C ILE A 29 8.09 -4.56 -8.33
N ASP A 30 9.31 -4.47 -7.75
CA ASP A 30 10.41 -3.65 -8.29
C ASP A 30 10.73 -3.92 -9.76
N ASN A 31 10.59 -5.16 -10.22
CA ASN A 31 10.90 -5.57 -11.60
C ASN A 31 9.70 -6.16 -12.34
N ASP A 32 8.50 -5.96 -11.83
CA ASP A 32 7.28 -6.61 -12.33
C ASP A 32 6.42 -5.59 -13.08
N ASP A 33 6.88 -5.19 -14.27
CA ASP A 33 6.22 -4.16 -15.08
C ASP A 33 4.81 -4.56 -15.49
N GLN A 34 4.58 -5.86 -15.75
CA GLN A 34 3.25 -6.38 -16.03
C GLN A 34 2.32 -6.18 -14.83
N LYS A 35 2.74 -6.61 -13.64
CA LYS A 35 1.97 -6.40 -12.40
C LYS A 35 1.68 -4.93 -12.14
N LYS A 36 2.66 -4.06 -12.38
CA LYS A 36 2.51 -2.61 -12.26
C LYS A 36 1.45 -2.08 -13.21
N GLN A 37 1.49 -2.45 -14.49
CA GLN A 37 0.47 -2.03 -15.46
C GLN A 37 -0.93 -2.52 -15.08
N GLU A 38 -1.05 -3.76 -14.58
CA GLU A 38 -2.33 -4.29 -14.08
C GLU A 38 -2.85 -3.49 -12.89
N LEU A 39 -1.99 -3.15 -11.93
CA LEU A 39 -2.35 -2.35 -10.77
C LEU A 39 -2.77 -0.94 -11.16
N ILE A 40 -2.03 -0.29 -12.06
CA ILE A 40 -2.39 1.01 -12.62
C ILE A 40 -3.76 0.95 -13.27
N ALA A 41 -4.02 -0.04 -14.12
CA ALA A 41 -5.31 -0.20 -14.79
C ALA A 41 -6.47 -0.47 -13.81
N GLN A 42 -6.21 -1.20 -12.72
CA GLN A 42 -7.22 -1.52 -11.71
C GLN A 42 -7.51 -0.37 -10.74
N THR A 43 -6.50 0.44 -10.43
CA THR A 43 -6.57 1.44 -9.34
C THR A 43 -6.54 2.88 -9.82
N ASP A 44 -6.27 3.09 -11.10
CA ASP A 44 -5.95 4.40 -11.70
C ASP A 44 -4.79 5.13 -10.99
N HIS A 45 -3.97 4.39 -10.25
CA HIS A 45 -2.90 4.93 -9.42
C HIS A 45 -1.53 4.52 -9.97
N TYR A 46 -0.57 5.45 -10.00
CA TYR A 46 0.72 5.25 -10.66
C TYR A 46 1.90 5.11 -9.70
N THR A 47 1.68 5.33 -8.40
CA THR A 47 2.72 5.43 -7.39
C THR A 47 2.61 4.35 -6.33
N VAL A 48 3.74 3.76 -5.94
CA VAL A 48 3.79 2.88 -4.77
C VAL A 48 3.79 3.69 -3.46
N PRO A 49 3.30 3.14 -2.33
CA PRO A 49 2.71 1.81 -2.18
C PRO A 49 1.26 1.73 -2.67
N TYR A 50 0.84 0.56 -3.21
CA TYR A 50 -0.57 0.26 -3.43
C TYR A 50 -1.13 -0.49 -2.23
N VAL A 51 -2.09 0.12 -1.54
CA VAL A 51 -2.70 -0.44 -0.34
C VAL A 51 -4.10 -0.93 -0.65
N PHE A 52 -4.35 -2.18 -0.29
CA PHE A 52 -5.66 -2.83 -0.40
C PHE A 52 -6.06 -3.32 0.99
N ILE A 53 -7.31 -3.06 1.37
CA ILE A 53 -7.90 -3.50 2.64
C ILE A 53 -9.22 -4.18 2.29
N ASP A 54 -9.41 -5.43 2.72
CA ASP A 54 -10.60 -6.24 2.40
C ASP A 54 -10.88 -6.39 0.88
N GLY A 55 -9.84 -6.29 0.06
CA GLY A 55 -9.96 -6.31 -1.41
C GLY A 55 -10.31 -4.96 -2.04
N GLU A 56 -10.60 -3.92 -1.25
CA GLU A 56 -10.81 -2.56 -1.73
C GLU A 56 -9.48 -1.80 -1.82
N PHE A 57 -9.27 -1.11 -2.95
CA PHE A 57 -8.14 -0.22 -3.10
C PHE A 57 -8.33 1.04 -2.25
N VAL A 58 -7.44 1.24 -1.28
CA VAL A 58 -7.48 2.41 -0.40
C VAL A 58 -6.70 3.58 -1.00
N GLY A 59 -5.57 3.30 -1.67
CA GLY A 59 -4.69 4.34 -2.19
C GLY A 59 -3.23 4.12 -1.81
N GLY A 60 -2.54 5.25 -1.65
CA GLY A 60 -1.15 5.33 -1.25
C GLY A 60 -0.93 5.27 0.26
N TYR A 61 0.27 5.65 0.69
CA TYR A 61 0.59 5.80 2.12
C TYR A 61 -0.28 6.88 2.79
N THR A 62 -0.56 7.99 2.11
CA THR A 62 -1.36 9.10 2.65
C THR A 62 -2.78 8.65 2.94
N GLU A 63 -3.44 8.02 1.97
CA GLU A 63 -4.81 7.51 2.14
C GLU A 63 -4.87 6.41 3.21
N LEU A 64 -3.90 5.48 3.23
CA LEU A 64 -3.78 4.50 4.30
C LEU A 64 -3.71 5.19 5.67
N LYS A 65 -2.82 6.17 5.83
CA LYS A 65 -2.66 6.90 7.09
C LYS A 65 -3.95 7.61 7.50
N GLN A 66 -4.65 8.25 6.57
CA GLN A 66 -5.93 8.91 6.86
C GLN A 66 -7.01 7.90 7.29
N LYS A 67 -7.09 6.74 6.62
CA LYS A 67 -8.08 5.70 6.95
C LYS A 67 -7.83 5.10 8.33
N MET A 68 -6.58 4.77 8.65
CA MET A 68 -6.22 4.23 9.97
C MET A 68 -6.46 5.24 11.10
N ASP A 69 -6.17 6.53 10.87
CA ASP A 69 -6.42 7.60 11.85
C ASP A 69 -7.93 7.76 12.13
N ALA A 70 -8.77 7.60 11.09
CA ALA A 70 -10.21 7.64 11.21
C ALA A 70 -10.80 6.42 11.95
N GLU A 71 -10.21 5.24 11.83
CA GLU A 71 -10.65 4.03 12.54
C GLU A 71 -10.19 3.96 14.01
N THR A 72 -9.15 4.71 14.37
CA THR A 72 -8.59 4.73 15.74
C THR A 72 -9.34 5.68 16.68
N ARG A 73 -10.46 6.28 16.25
CA ARG A 73 -11.17 7.36 16.95
C ARG A 73 -12.62 7.00 17.27
#